data_AF-A0A4S2MQA2-F1
#
_entry.id   AF-A0A4S2MQA2-F1
#
_cell.length_a   1.000
_cell.length_b   1.000
_cell.length_c   1.000
_cell.angle_alpha   90.00
_cell.angle_beta   90.00
_cell.angle_gamma   90.00
#
_symmetry.space_group_name_H-M   'P 1'
#
loop_
_entity.id
_entity.type
_entity.pdbx_description
1 polymer ?
#
loop_
_entity_poly.entity_id
_entity_poly.type
_entity_poly.pdbx_seq_one_letter_code
_entity_poly.pdbx_strand_id
1 'polypeptide(L)'
;MPPLHHTASRHLRPPSIFHLPSTPRPSTTTTTNINKNNKNNKNNNSHCHPIRHQRTAMVNFNPTTDLPPGSLSGKVYVVTGGNTGLGLASVRALARAGGRVYLAARGEEKATSAIANIKLEIPDADVIYLHLDLTEPKSIIAAARRLQEADVRLDGLLNNAGIMMTPYETVAWPSDSSPSNSSPDSPSAAPLHIESHLSTNTLSHHLLTRLLLPLLRPHARIVNVSSAAHNFAFRGIPPLSPDETREAYLRSATKAERYGISKLAIIFHAQELSRREGVTAVA
;
A
#
# COMPACT_ATOMS: atom_id res chain seq x y z
N MET A 1 -30.03 23.91 51.83
CA MET A 1 -30.90 24.08 50.64
C MET A 1 -31.61 25.42 50.75
N PRO A 2 -31.79 26.25 49.71
CA PRO A 2 -31.33 26.29 48.29
C PRO A 2 -30.45 27.58 48.04
N PRO A 3 -30.26 28.19 46.84
CA PRO A 3 -30.58 27.81 45.46
C PRO A 3 -29.43 27.92 44.40
N LEU A 4 -29.83 27.46 43.21
CA LEU A 4 -29.24 27.41 41.85
C LEU A 4 -28.45 28.64 41.35
N HIS A 5 -27.36 28.36 40.62
CA HIS A 5 -26.79 29.29 39.63
C HIS A 5 -26.71 28.61 38.25
N HIS A 6 -27.49 29.15 37.31
CA HIS A 6 -27.34 28.99 35.86
C HIS A 6 -26.30 29.98 35.35
N THR A 7 -25.32 29.55 34.54
CA THR A 7 -24.65 30.35 33.49
C THR A 7 -24.01 29.37 32.48
N ALA A 8 -24.54 29.25 31.27
CA ALA A 8 -24.23 30.03 30.06
C ALA A 8 -23.26 29.26 29.13
N SER A 9 -23.86 28.61 28.13
CA SER A 9 -23.19 27.91 27.03
C SER A 9 -22.43 28.89 26.13
N ARG A 10 -21.11 28.72 25.99
CA ARG A 10 -20.29 29.45 25.01
C ARG A 10 -20.24 28.64 23.71
N HIS A 11 -20.97 29.11 22.70
CA HIS A 11 -20.81 28.69 21.31
C HIS A 11 -19.43 29.10 20.79
N LEU A 12 -18.57 28.11 20.50
CA LEU A 12 -17.34 28.29 19.75
C LEU A 12 -17.65 28.25 18.24
N ARG A 13 -17.29 29.31 17.52
CA ARG A 13 -17.35 29.37 16.05
C ARG A 13 -16.23 28.50 15.44
N PRO A 14 -16.46 27.85 14.28
CA PRO A 14 -15.41 27.10 13.59
C PRO A 14 -14.41 28.06 12.88
N PRO A 15 -13.13 27.66 12.73
CA PRO A 15 -12.12 28.50 12.10
C PRO A 15 -12.26 28.56 10.58
N SER A 16 -11.90 29.72 10.03
CA SER A 16 -11.97 30.12 8.62
C SER A 16 -11.03 29.33 7.70
N ILE A 17 -11.56 28.99 6.51
CA ILE A 17 -10.88 28.36 5.39
C ILE A 17 -9.75 29.28 4.86
N PHE A 18 -8.52 28.76 4.83
CA PHE A 18 -7.38 29.40 4.17
C PHE A 18 -7.53 29.34 2.64
N HIS A 19 -7.55 30.50 1.99
CA HIS A 19 -7.47 30.65 0.54
C HIS A 19 -5.98 30.62 0.11
N LEU A 20 -5.63 29.73 -0.83
CA LEU A 20 -4.33 29.74 -1.50
C LEU A 20 -4.41 30.62 -2.77
N PRO A 21 -3.43 31.51 -3.04
CA PRO A 21 -3.40 32.30 -4.25
C PRO A 21 -2.91 31.48 -5.46
N SER A 22 -3.60 31.66 -6.59
CA SER A 22 -3.27 31.08 -7.90
C SER A 22 -2.06 31.78 -8.53
N THR A 23 -1.11 31.00 -9.05
CA THR A 23 0.01 31.51 -9.85
C THR A 23 -0.34 31.53 -11.34
N PRO A 24 -0.01 32.61 -12.08
CA PRO A 24 -0.33 32.70 -13.50
C PRO A 24 0.68 31.96 -14.39
N ARG A 25 0.15 31.35 -15.46
CA ARG A 25 0.87 30.65 -16.54
C ARG A 25 1.55 31.68 -17.46
N PRO A 26 2.83 31.51 -17.87
CA PRO A 26 3.43 32.43 -18.83
C PRO A 26 2.95 32.13 -20.25
N SER A 27 2.52 33.19 -20.94
CA SER A 27 2.10 33.24 -22.33
C SER A 27 3.31 33.29 -23.28
N THR A 28 3.24 32.52 -24.36
CA THR A 28 4.20 32.55 -25.47
C THR A 28 3.71 33.48 -26.57
N THR A 29 4.42 34.57 -26.83
CA THR A 29 4.53 35.18 -28.17
C THR A 29 5.53 36.32 -28.14
N THR A 30 6.62 36.24 -28.91
CA THR A 30 7.09 37.35 -29.75
C THR A 30 7.92 36.78 -30.89
N THR A 31 7.38 36.94 -32.08
CA THR A 31 8.00 36.70 -33.38
C THR A 31 8.95 37.85 -33.68
N THR A 32 10.20 37.56 -34.06
CA THR A 32 10.96 38.46 -34.93
C THR A 32 11.86 37.66 -35.86
N ASN A 33 11.58 37.81 -37.15
CA ASN A 33 12.38 37.43 -38.31
C ASN A 33 13.80 38.01 -38.22
N ILE A 34 14.79 37.32 -38.81
CA ILE A 34 15.62 37.86 -39.92
C ILE A 34 16.60 36.78 -40.45
N ASN A 35 16.69 36.77 -41.78
CA ASN A 35 17.74 36.29 -42.68
C ASN A 35 17.85 34.81 -43.07
N LYS A 36 17.34 34.56 -44.29
CA LYS A 36 17.84 33.60 -45.28
C LYS A 36 19.27 33.98 -45.67
N ASN A 37 20.21 33.02 -45.60
CA ASN A 37 21.06 32.69 -46.74
C ASN A 37 21.95 31.45 -46.50
N ASN A 38 21.97 30.60 -47.53
CA ASN A 38 23.02 29.69 -47.99
C ASN A 38 23.32 28.35 -47.28
N LYS A 39 22.92 27.30 -48.01
CA LYS A 39 23.71 26.14 -48.46
C LYS A 39 24.15 25.07 -47.45
N ASN A 40 23.58 23.88 -47.72
CA ASN A 40 24.18 22.55 -47.63
C ASN A 40 24.87 22.16 -46.31
N ASN A 41 24.13 21.46 -45.45
CA ASN A 41 24.74 20.32 -44.76
C ASN A 41 23.72 19.19 -44.52
N LYS A 42 23.98 18.05 -45.16
CA LYS A 42 23.36 16.77 -44.83
C LYS A 42 23.98 16.30 -43.51
N ASN A 43 23.16 16.08 -42.49
CA ASN A 43 23.32 15.09 -41.39
C ASN A 43 22.60 15.61 -40.16
N ASN A 44 21.46 15.01 -39.82
CA ASN A 44 20.94 15.03 -38.45
C ASN A 44 20.40 13.63 -38.13
N ASN A 45 21.31 12.71 -37.83
CA ASN A 45 21.00 11.58 -36.97
C ASN A 45 20.72 12.15 -35.59
N SER A 46 19.43 12.31 -35.27
CA SER A 46 18.94 12.59 -33.92
C SER A 46 19.45 11.50 -32.98
N HIS A 47 20.50 11.83 -32.23
CA HIS A 47 21.01 11.02 -31.13
C HIS A 47 19.96 11.02 -30.02
N CYS A 48 19.10 10.01 -30.05
CA CYS A 48 18.29 9.65 -28.89
C CYS A 48 19.27 9.09 -27.84
N HIS A 49 19.56 9.86 -26.80
CA HIS A 49 20.35 9.36 -25.69
C HIS A 49 19.60 8.17 -25.06
N PRO A 50 20.20 6.96 -25.01
CA PRO A 50 19.56 5.85 -24.33
C PRO A 50 19.45 6.21 -22.86
N ILE A 51 18.23 6.11 -22.31
CA ILE A 51 18.01 6.15 -20.86
C ILE A 51 18.84 5.01 -20.28
N ARG A 52 19.95 5.36 -19.63
CA ARG A 52 20.82 4.41 -18.95
C ARG A 52 20.02 3.83 -17.79
N HIS A 53 19.39 2.68 -18.01
CA HIS A 53 18.96 1.83 -16.91
C HIS A 53 20.20 1.50 -16.09
N GLN A 54 20.41 2.19 -14.98
CA GLN A 54 21.32 1.71 -13.96
C GLN A 54 20.73 0.38 -13.51
N ARG A 55 21.29 -0.73 -14.01
CA ARG A 55 21.15 -2.03 -13.37
C ARG A 55 21.68 -1.83 -11.96
N THR A 56 20.80 -1.70 -10.98
CA THR A 56 21.16 -1.84 -9.58
C THR A 56 21.87 -3.18 -9.48
N ALA A 57 23.13 -3.19 -9.06
CA ALA A 57 23.85 -4.43 -8.80
C ALA A 57 22.96 -5.29 -7.88
N MET A 58 22.82 -6.59 -8.18
CA MET A 58 22.13 -7.49 -7.27
C MET A 58 22.84 -7.39 -5.93
N VAL A 59 22.13 -6.87 -4.93
CA VAL A 59 22.63 -6.83 -3.56
C VAL A 59 22.73 -8.29 -3.13
N ASN A 60 23.94 -8.77 -2.88
CA ASN A 60 24.14 -10.10 -2.33
C ASN A 60 23.75 -10.05 -0.84
N PHE A 61 22.49 -10.39 -0.56
CA PHE A 61 21.95 -10.41 0.81
C PHE A 61 21.86 -11.85 1.31
N ASN A 62 22.43 -12.10 2.48
CA ASN A 62 22.30 -13.35 3.21
C ASN A 62 21.59 -13.08 4.55
N PRO A 63 20.35 -13.59 4.74
CA PRO A 63 19.55 -13.29 5.94
C PRO A 63 20.16 -13.82 7.24
N THR A 64 21.11 -14.75 7.18
CA THR A 64 21.78 -15.29 8.37
C THR A 64 22.93 -14.40 8.84
N THR A 65 23.65 -13.77 7.91
CA THR A 65 24.84 -12.93 8.23
C THR A 65 24.51 -11.45 8.26
N ASP A 66 23.63 -10.99 7.38
CA ASP A 66 23.33 -9.58 7.18
C ASP A 66 22.18 -9.11 8.09
N LEU A 67 21.50 -10.06 8.73
CA LEU A 67 20.50 -9.84 9.77
C LEU A 67 20.86 -10.66 11.03
N PRO A 68 21.98 -10.33 11.71
CA PRO A 68 22.47 -11.14 12.81
C PRO A 68 21.47 -11.17 13.99
N PRO A 69 21.50 -12.21 14.84
CA PRO A 69 20.64 -12.30 16.02
C PRO A 69 20.69 -11.03 16.87
N GLY A 70 19.52 -10.55 17.30
CA GLY A 70 19.38 -9.34 18.12
C GLY A 70 19.54 -8.00 17.39
N SER A 71 19.94 -7.97 16.11
CA SER A 71 20.10 -6.72 15.34
C SER A 71 18.82 -5.90 15.18
N LEU A 72 17.66 -6.53 15.34
CA LEU A 72 16.34 -5.92 15.30
C LEU A 72 15.65 -5.85 16.68
N SER A 73 16.41 -5.98 17.77
CA SER A 73 15.84 -5.88 19.13
C SER A 73 15.09 -4.57 19.33
N GLY A 74 13.86 -4.66 19.85
CA GLY A 74 12.98 -3.51 20.06
C GLY A 74 12.35 -2.94 18.79
N LYS A 75 12.58 -3.56 17.62
CA LYS A 75 11.94 -3.20 16.35
C LYS A 75 10.64 -3.96 16.15
N VAL A 76 9.63 -3.30 15.57
CA VAL A 76 8.30 -3.89 15.39
C VAL A 76 7.90 -3.95 13.91
N TYR A 77 7.43 -5.11 13.47
CA TYR A 77 7.06 -5.37 12.08
C TYR A 77 5.64 -5.93 11.97
N VAL A 78 4.95 -5.61 10.87
CA VAL A 78 3.73 -6.31 10.44
C VAL A 78 4.02 -7.02 9.13
N VAL A 79 3.66 -8.30 9.03
CA VAL A 79 3.81 -9.10 7.81
C VAL A 79 2.47 -9.70 7.41
N THR A 80 1.92 -9.26 6.28
CA THR A 80 0.69 -9.83 5.71
C THR A 80 0.97 -11.17 5.03
N GLY A 81 0.09 -12.16 5.22
CA GLY A 81 0.33 -13.52 4.71
C GLY A 81 1.51 -14.19 5.41
N GLY A 82 1.76 -13.83 6.67
CA GLY A 82 2.94 -14.26 7.44
C GLY A 82 2.94 -15.74 7.85
N ASN A 83 1.88 -16.49 7.58
CA ASN A 83 1.75 -17.91 7.96
C ASN A 83 2.25 -18.88 6.88
N THR A 84 2.56 -18.43 5.66
CA THR A 84 3.04 -19.30 4.57
C THR A 84 4.07 -18.62 3.66
N GLY A 85 4.79 -19.43 2.86
CA GLY A 85 5.64 -18.95 1.76
C GLY A 85 6.67 -17.89 2.16
N LEU A 86 6.80 -16.85 1.32
CA LEU A 86 7.73 -15.73 1.53
C LEU A 86 7.42 -14.94 2.80
N GLY A 87 6.14 -14.82 3.17
CA GLY A 87 5.71 -14.16 4.40
C GLY A 87 6.24 -14.89 5.62
N LEU A 88 6.06 -16.22 5.70
CA LEU A 88 6.56 -17.04 6.79
C LEU A 88 8.09 -17.01 6.90
N ALA A 89 8.79 -17.08 5.77
CA ALA A 89 10.24 -16.95 5.75
C ALA A 89 10.70 -15.59 6.31
N SER A 90 9.98 -14.52 5.96
CA SER A 90 10.25 -13.17 6.46
C SER A 90 9.97 -13.05 7.96
N VAL A 91 8.85 -13.57 8.45
CA VAL A 91 8.52 -13.60 9.89
C VAL A 91 9.63 -14.33 10.66
N ARG A 92 10.05 -15.50 10.19
CA ARG A 92 11.12 -16.29 10.83
C ARG A 92 12.44 -15.52 10.87
N ALA A 93 12.84 -14.87 9.76
CA ALA A 93 14.09 -14.11 9.71
C ALA A 93 14.06 -12.89 10.65
N LEU A 94 12.96 -12.13 10.64
CA LEU A 94 12.77 -10.97 11.53
C LEU A 94 12.76 -11.38 13.00
N ALA A 95 12.06 -12.46 13.35
CA ALA A 95 12.02 -13.00 14.71
C ALA A 95 13.40 -13.48 15.18
N ARG A 96 14.17 -14.17 14.33
CA ARG A 96 15.53 -14.62 14.64
C ARG A 96 16.46 -13.45 14.93
N ALA A 97 16.28 -12.33 14.24
CA ALA A 97 17.01 -11.10 14.48
C ALA A 97 16.52 -10.31 15.70
N GLY A 98 15.55 -10.82 16.46
CA GLY A 98 15.04 -10.21 17.70
C GLY A 98 13.93 -9.19 17.50
N GLY A 99 13.35 -9.09 16.29
CA GLY A 99 12.22 -8.21 16.02
C GLY A 99 10.91 -8.78 16.57
N ARG A 100 10.04 -7.90 17.07
CA ARG A 100 8.63 -8.23 17.32
C ARG A 100 7.88 -8.27 15.99
N VAL A 101 7.20 -9.36 15.69
CA VAL A 101 6.48 -9.53 14.42
C VAL A 101 5.00 -9.80 14.65
N TYR A 102 4.15 -8.89 14.17
CA TYR A 102 2.74 -9.16 13.98
C TYR A 102 2.56 -9.99 12.71
N LEU A 103 2.35 -11.30 12.89
CA LEU A 103 2.03 -12.24 11.83
C LEU A 103 0.56 -12.05 11.46
N ALA A 104 0.32 -11.33 10.37
CA ALA A 104 -1.03 -11.02 9.91
C ALA A 104 -1.52 -12.08 8.92
N ALA A 105 -2.63 -12.73 9.24
CA ALA A 105 -3.21 -13.80 8.42
C ALA A 105 -4.72 -13.93 8.68
N ARG A 106 -5.42 -14.56 7.72
CA ARG A 106 -6.86 -14.81 7.81
C ARG A 106 -7.21 -15.92 8.81
N GLY A 107 -6.52 -17.05 8.72
CA GLY A 107 -6.84 -18.25 9.51
C GLY A 107 -6.00 -18.33 10.78
N GLU A 108 -6.65 -18.27 11.93
CA GLU A 108 -6.00 -18.35 13.25
C GLU A 108 -5.22 -19.64 13.43
N GLU A 109 -5.84 -20.80 13.18
CA GLU A 109 -5.19 -22.12 13.33
C GLU A 109 -3.86 -22.23 12.57
N LYS A 110 -3.85 -21.80 11.30
CA LYS A 110 -2.62 -21.83 10.47
C LYS A 110 -1.58 -20.82 10.97
N ALA A 111 -2.02 -19.66 11.49
CA ALA A 111 -1.13 -18.65 12.04
C ALA A 111 -0.51 -19.12 13.36
N THR A 112 -1.30 -19.65 14.29
CA THR A 112 -0.82 -20.15 15.58
C THR A 112 0.08 -21.37 15.42
N SER A 113 -0.22 -22.26 14.47
CA SER A 113 0.67 -23.38 14.10
C SER A 113 2.01 -22.90 13.56
N ALA A 114 2.01 -21.87 12.70
CA ALA A 114 3.24 -21.27 12.19
C ALA A 114 4.07 -20.61 13.30
N ILE A 115 3.42 -19.90 14.23
CA ILE A 115 4.07 -19.29 15.40
C ILE A 115 4.69 -20.37 16.30
N ALA A 116 3.97 -21.46 16.56
CA ALA A 116 4.49 -22.57 17.36
C ALA A 116 5.75 -23.18 16.72
N ASN A 117 5.74 -23.41 15.41
CA ASN A 117 6.90 -23.92 14.68
C ASN A 117 8.10 -22.96 14.73
N ILE A 118 7.86 -21.64 14.61
CA ILE A 118 8.92 -20.64 14.77
C ILE A 118 9.52 -20.71 16.17
N LYS A 119 8.69 -20.87 17.21
CA LYS A 119 9.14 -20.94 18.61
C LYS A 119 9.92 -22.22 18.94
N LEU A 120 9.70 -23.31 18.22
CA LEU A 120 10.55 -24.51 18.33
C LEU A 120 11.99 -24.24 17.85
N GLU A 121 12.16 -23.42 16.81
CA GLU A 121 13.46 -23.04 16.27
C GLU A 121 14.10 -21.86 17.04
N ILE A 122 13.27 -20.95 17.55
CA ILE A 122 13.66 -19.67 18.17
C ILE A 122 12.81 -19.49 19.43
N PRO A 123 13.21 -20.08 20.58
CA PRO A 123 12.39 -20.09 21.80
C PRO A 123 11.90 -18.72 22.26
N ASP A 124 12.73 -17.68 22.11
CA ASP A 124 12.44 -16.30 22.53
C ASP A 124 11.73 -15.46 21.44
N ALA A 125 11.24 -16.08 20.36
CA ALA A 125 10.59 -15.37 19.26
C ALA A 125 9.32 -14.62 19.72
N ASP A 126 9.34 -13.29 19.57
CA ASP A 126 8.21 -12.40 19.84
C ASP A 126 7.33 -12.26 18.59
N VAL A 127 6.52 -13.29 18.32
CA VAL A 127 5.58 -13.32 17.19
C VAL A 127 4.15 -13.35 17.70
N ILE A 128 3.35 -12.38 17.24
CA ILE A 128 1.97 -12.14 17.69
C ILE A 128 1.03 -12.34 16.50
N TYR A 129 -0.01 -13.15 16.67
CA TYR A 129 -1.04 -13.28 15.65
C TYR A 129 -1.88 -11.99 15.54
N LEU A 130 -2.05 -11.50 14.32
CA LEU A 130 -2.97 -10.44 13.96
C LEU A 130 -3.98 -10.98 12.95
N HIS A 131 -5.25 -11.07 13.34
CA HIS A 131 -6.29 -11.43 12.38
C HIS A 131 -6.39 -10.36 11.29
N LEU A 132 -6.29 -10.78 10.03
CA LEU A 132 -6.39 -9.91 8.86
C LEU A 132 -6.91 -10.70 7.66
N ASP A 133 -8.14 -10.40 7.24
CA ASP A 133 -8.70 -10.83 5.97
C ASP A 133 -8.69 -9.68 4.96
N LEU A 134 -7.81 -9.78 3.96
CA LEU A 134 -7.70 -8.78 2.89
C LEU A 134 -8.86 -8.85 1.88
N THR A 135 -9.74 -9.84 1.97
CA THR A 135 -10.98 -9.89 1.19
C THR A 135 -12.14 -9.18 1.89
N GLU A 136 -11.93 -8.67 3.11
CA GLU A 136 -12.96 -7.96 3.88
C GLU A 136 -12.45 -6.59 4.39
N PRO A 137 -12.90 -5.46 3.81
CA PRO A 137 -12.46 -4.13 4.23
C PRO A 137 -12.63 -3.85 5.73
N LYS A 138 -13.69 -4.40 6.35
CA LYS A 138 -13.92 -4.29 7.80
C LYS A 138 -12.85 -5.00 8.62
N SER A 139 -12.36 -6.15 8.16
CA SER A 139 -11.27 -6.89 8.82
C SER A 139 -9.96 -6.08 8.79
N ILE A 140 -9.68 -5.40 7.68
CA ILE A 140 -8.51 -4.50 7.53
C ILE A 140 -8.58 -3.35 8.53
N ILE A 141 -9.74 -2.71 8.65
CA ILE A 141 -9.97 -1.61 9.60
C ILE A 141 -9.81 -2.11 11.04
N ALA A 142 -10.37 -3.28 11.37
CA ALA A 142 -10.25 -3.86 12.70
C ALA A 142 -8.80 -4.21 13.06
N ALA A 143 -8.04 -4.77 12.11
CA ALA A 143 -6.62 -5.08 12.31
C ALA A 143 -5.80 -3.81 12.57
N ALA A 144 -6.02 -2.75 11.79
CA ALA A 144 -5.35 -1.47 12.00
C ALA A 144 -5.74 -0.84 13.35
N ARG A 145 -7.03 -0.85 13.69
CA ARG A 145 -7.53 -0.34 14.98
C ARG A 145 -6.87 -1.06 16.16
N ARG A 146 -6.76 -2.39 16.09
CA ARG A 146 -6.08 -3.18 17.13
C ARG A 146 -4.62 -2.74 17.36
N LEU A 147 -3.90 -2.41 16.29
CA LEU A 147 -2.52 -1.90 16.40
C LEU A 147 -2.47 -0.47 16.95
N GLN A 148 -3.45 0.37 16.60
CA GLN A 148 -3.57 1.74 17.11
C GLN A 148 -3.91 1.74 18.61
N GLU A 149 -4.86 0.93 19.04
CA GLU A 149 -5.27 0.79 20.46
C GLU A 149 -4.14 0.24 21.34
N ALA A 150 -3.26 -0.58 20.76
CA ALA A 150 -2.07 -1.09 21.43
C ALA A 150 -0.87 -0.12 21.39
N ASP A 151 -1.05 1.10 20.85
CA ASP A 151 0.00 2.13 20.68
C ASP A 151 1.29 1.58 20.03
N VAL A 152 1.11 0.73 19.02
CA VAL A 152 2.24 0.09 18.34
C VAL A 152 2.97 1.11 17.47
N ARG A 153 4.30 1.18 17.59
CA ARG A 153 5.17 1.98 16.71
C ARG A 153 5.97 1.07 15.78
N LEU A 154 5.65 1.12 14.49
CA LEU A 154 6.17 0.21 13.48
C LEU A 154 7.51 0.69 12.90
N ASP A 155 8.46 -0.22 12.80
CA ASP A 155 9.72 -0.06 12.05
C ASP A 155 9.62 -0.65 10.64
N GLY A 156 8.65 -1.52 10.37
CA GLY A 156 8.38 -1.95 9.01
C GLY A 156 7.03 -2.59 8.78
N LEU A 157 6.55 -2.47 7.54
CA LEU A 157 5.34 -3.12 7.05
C LEU A 157 5.70 -3.90 5.79
N LEU A 158 5.44 -5.20 5.79
CA LEU A 158 5.59 -6.07 4.64
C LEU A 158 4.20 -6.45 4.10
N ASN A 159 3.78 -5.76 3.05
CA ASN A 159 2.59 -6.05 2.26
C ASN A 159 2.90 -7.21 1.31
N ASN A 160 2.86 -8.43 1.83
CA ASN A 160 3.25 -9.65 1.14
C ASN A 160 2.08 -10.51 0.63
N ALA A 161 0.96 -10.51 1.34
CA ALA A 161 -0.16 -11.37 0.99
C ALA A 161 -0.68 -11.10 -0.42
N GLY A 162 -1.26 -12.12 -1.05
CA GLY A 162 -1.95 -11.96 -2.32
C GLY A 162 -2.49 -13.27 -2.86
N ILE A 163 -3.44 -13.13 -3.77
CA ILE A 163 -3.96 -14.23 -4.59
C ILE A 163 -3.32 -14.18 -5.98
N MET A 164 -3.23 -15.33 -6.63
CA MET A 164 -2.57 -15.48 -7.92
C MET A 164 -3.45 -16.27 -8.88
N MET A 165 -3.73 -15.67 -10.04
CA MET A 165 -4.37 -16.30 -11.20
C MET A 165 -5.66 -17.06 -10.85
N THR A 166 -6.46 -16.53 -9.92
CA THR A 166 -7.77 -17.08 -9.57
C THR A 166 -8.80 -16.77 -10.67
N PRO A 167 -9.94 -17.51 -10.72
CA PRO A 167 -11.09 -17.13 -11.56
C PRO A 167 -11.53 -15.67 -11.35
N TYR A 168 -12.28 -15.13 -12.32
CA TYR A 168 -12.86 -13.79 -12.16
C TYR A 168 -13.86 -13.80 -11.01
N GLU A 169 -13.58 -13.01 -9.99
CA GLU A 169 -14.42 -12.80 -8.82
C GLU A 169 -14.29 -11.33 -8.41
N THR A 170 -15.25 -10.85 -7.63
CA THR A 170 -15.24 -9.48 -7.12
C THR A 170 -15.41 -9.47 -5.61
N VAL A 171 -14.75 -8.54 -4.94
CA VAL A 171 -14.92 -8.23 -3.52
C VAL A 171 -15.82 -7.01 -3.39
N ALA A 172 -16.78 -7.07 -2.46
CA ALA A 172 -17.65 -5.95 -2.14
C ALA A 172 -16.92 -4.94 -1.23
N TRP A 173 -16.86 -3.70 -1.67
CA TRP A 173 -16.30 -2.56 -0.94
C TRP A 173 -17.40 -1.57 -0.56
N PRO A 174 -17.31 -0.93 0.62
CA PRO A 174 -18.19 0.18 0.96
C PRO A 174 -18.13 1.27 -0.11
N SER A 175 -19.28 1.78 -0.55
CA SER A 175 -19.38 2.84 -1.55
C SER A 175 -19.37 4.25 -0.94
N ASP A 176 -19.59 4.38 0.36
CA ASP A 176 -19.36 5.63 1.09
C ASP A 176 -17.87 5.75 1.46
N SER A 177 -17.24 6.82 0.99
CA SER A 177 -15.87 7.20 1.29
C SER A 177 -15.63 7.70 2.73
N SER A 178 -16.65 7.78 3.58
CA SER A 178 -16.52 8.32 4.94
C SER A 178 -16.86 7.30 6.04
N PRO A 179 -15.84 6.73 6.73
CA PRO A 179 -16.04 5.87 7.90
C PRO A 179 -16.66 6.59 9.11
N SER A 180 -16.81 7.92 9.09
CA SER A 180 -17.13 8.72 10.29
C SER A 180 -18.55 9.27 10.35
N ASN A 181 -19.35 9.23 9.28
CA ASN A 181 -20.62 9.96 9.21
C ASN A 181 -21.83 9.15 8.72
N SER A 182 -21.79 7.82 8.74
CA SER A 182 -22.97 7.02 8.45
C SER A 182 -23.90 6.98 9.66
N SER A 183 -24.93 7.83 9.67
CA SER A 183 -26.10 7.67 10.54
C SER A 183 -26.75 6.31 10.22
N PRO A 184 -27.20 5.53 11.22
CA PRO A 184 -27.78 4.19 11.00
C PRO A 184 -28.99 4.16 10.06
N ASP A 185 -29.59 5.32 9.79
CA ASP A 185 -30.81 5.45 8.99
C ASP A 185 -30.60 5.94 7.55
N SER A 186 -29.35 6.16 7.10
CA SER A 186 -29.10 6.46 5.68
C SER A 186 -29.13 5.18 4.84
N PRO A 187 -29.84 5.15 3.70
CA PRO A 187 -29.80 4.01 2.80
C PRO A 187 -28.34 3.77 2.39
N SER A 188 -27.77 2.64 2.82
CA SER A 188 -26.43 2.22 2.41
C SER A 188 -26.40 2.20 0.89
N ALA A 189 -25.60 3.06 0.28
CA ALA A 189 -25.33 2.96 -1.15
C ALA A 189 -24.87 1.53 -1.47
N ALA A 190 -25.26 1.03 -2.65
CA ALA A 190 -24.89 -0.32 -3.08
C ALA A 190 -23.36 -0.47 -3.03
N PRO A 191 -22.81 -1.61 -2.58
CA PRO A 191 -21.37 -1.78 -2.46
C PRO A 191 -20.71 -1.73 -3.84
N LEU A 192 -19.53 -1.13 -3.89
CA LEU A 192 -18.69 -1.15 -5.08
C LEU A 192 -18.04 -2.53 -5.20
N HIS A 193 -18.22 -3.20 -6.33
CA HIS A 193 -17.58 -4.49 -6.58
C HIS A 193 -16.25 -4.27 -7.28
N ILE A 194 -15.17 -4.84 -6.73
CA ILE A 194 -13.81 -4.68 -7.26
C ILE A 194 -13.23 -6.06 -7.53
N GLU A 195 -12.68 -6.24 -8.73
CA GLU A 195 -12.00 -7.47 -9.13
C GLU A 195 -11.00 -7.97 -8.07
N SER A 196 -11.01 -9.28 -7.80
CA SER A 196 -10.41 -9.88 -6.61
C SER A 196 -8.89 -9.71 -6.50
N HIS A 197 -8.13 -9.72 -7.61
CA HIS A 197 -6.69 -9.47 -7.57
C HIS A 197 -6.39 -7.99 -7.26
N LEU A 198 -7.08 -7.07 -7.94
CA LEU A 198 -6.95 -5.63 -7.65
C LEU A 198 -7.35 -5.30 -6.20
N SER A 199 -8.46 -5.87 -5.74
CA SER A 199 -8.93 -5.72 -4.37
C SER A 199 -7.89 -6.25 -3.38
N THR A 200 -7.61 -7.55 -3.42
CA THR A 200 -6.82 -8.24 -2.39
C THR A 200 -5.34 -7.86 -2.43
N ASN A 201 -4.74 -7.81 -3.62
CA ASN A 201 -3.30 -7.61 -3.75
C ASN A 201 -2.93 -6.13 -3.61
N THR A 202 -3.81 -5.22 -4.04
CA THR A 202 -3.49 -3.78 -4.12
C THR A 202 -4.31 -2.94 -3.14
N LEU A 203 -5.63 -2.87 -3.32
CA LEU A 203 -6.46 -1.90 -2.59
C LEU A 203 -6.52 -2.21 -1.09
N SER A 204 -6.57 -3.49 -0.72
CA SER A 204 -6.57 -3.91 0.68
C SER A 204 -5.26 -3.56 1.39
N HIS A 205 -4.11 -3.75 0.74
CA HIS A 205 -2.83 -3.29 1.27
C HIS A 205 -2.71 -1.77 1.30
N HIS A 206 -3.27 -1.08 0.31
CA HIS A 206 -3.34 0.37 0.30
C HIS A 206 -4.11 0.88 1.53
N LEU A 207 -5.32 0.35 1.77
CA LEU A 207 -6.13 0.71 2.93
C LEU A 207 -5.39 0.43 4.24
N LEU A 208 -4.84 -0.78 4.39
CA LEU A 208 -4.06 -1.15 5.58
C LEU A 208 -2.92 -0.15 5.80
N THR A 209 -2.13 0.11 4.76
CA THR A 209 -0.98 1.01 4.83
C THR A 209 -1.40 2.41 5.23
N ARG A 210 -2.46 2.96 4.62
CA ARG A 210 -2.99 4.30 4.95
C ARG A 210 -3.40 4.40 6.42
N LEU A 211 -4.06 3.37 6.96
CA LEU A 211 -4.49 3.35 8.36
C LEU A 211 -3.31 3.21 9.33
N LEU A 212 -2.20 2.59 8.89
CA LEU A 212 -0.99 2.40 9.70
C LEU A 212 0.03 3.54 9.56
N LEU A 213 -0.13 4.48 8.62
CA LEU A 213 0.79 5.61 8.45
C LEU A 213 1.08 6.37 9.76
N PRO A 214 0.09 6.69 10.63
CA PRO A 214 0.37 7.37 11.89
C PRO A 214 1.20 6.55 12.88
N LEU A 215 1.22 5.22 12.73
CA LEU A 215 1.97 4.30 13.60
C LEU A 215 3.43 4.13 13.17
N LEU A 216 3.77 4.53 11.95
CA LEU A 216 5.14 4.39 11.43
C LEU A 216 6.12 5.26 12.23
N ARG A 217 7.31 4.70 12.49
CA ARG A 217 8.46 5.48 12.94
C ARG A 217 9.08 6.26 11.77
N PRO A 218 9.82 7.35 12.03
CA PRO A 218 10.43 8.15 10.95
C PRO A 218 11.31 7.38 9.96
N HIS A 219 11.94 6.28 10.40
CA HIS A 219 12.79 5.42 9.56
C HIS A 219 12.11 4.12 9.11
N ALA A 220 10.79 4.02 9.30
CA ALA A 220 10.07 2.82 8.94
C ALA A 220 10.10 2.58 7.42
N ARG A 221 10.16 1.30 7.04
CA ARG A 221 10.14 0.89 5.64
C ARG A 221 8.86 0.12 5.32
N ILE A 222 8.28 0.41 4.16
CA ILE A 222 7.12 -0.29 3.63
C ILE A 222 7.59 -1.08 2.42
N VAL A 223 7.47 -2.40 2.48
CA VAL A 223 7.85 -3.31 1.40
C VAL A 223 6.59 -3.91 0.81
N ASN A 224 6.37 -3.73 -0.48
CA ASN A 224 5.19 -4.23 -1.18
C ASN A 224 5.59 -5.32 -2.16
N VAL A 225 5.18 -6.57 -1.92
CA VAL A 225 5.63 -7.68 -2.75
C VAL A 225 4.92 -7.66 -4.11
N SER A 226 5.60 -7.14 -5.13
CA SER A 226 5.15 -7.22 -6.51
C SER A 226 5.48 -8.60 -7.13
N SER A 227 5.72 -8.67 -8.44
CA SER A 227 6.14 -9.87 -9.17
C SER A 227 6.63 -9.48 -10.56
N ALA A 228 7.51 -10.28 -11.16
CA ALA A 228 7.82 -10.20 -12.59
C ALA A 228 6.57 -10.35 -13.49
N ALA A 229 5.48 -10.93 -12.95
CA ALA A 229 4.18 -11.00 -13.61
C ALA A 229 3.55 -9.62 -13.90
N HIS A 230 4.06 -8.50 -13.36
CA HIS A 230 3.62 -7.17 -13.80
C HIS A 230 3.77 -6.97 -15.31
N ASN A 231 4.71 -7.69 -15.94
CA ASN A 231 4.88 -7.72 -17.40
C ASN A 231 3.68 -8.33 -18.14
N PHE A 232 2.77 -9.04 -17.46
CA PHE A 232 1.56 -9.61 -18.06
C PHE A 232 0.42 -8.59 -18.22
N ALA A 233 0.60 -7.35 -17.77
CA ALA A 233 -0.35 -6.25 -18.00
C ALA A 233 -0.28 -5.73 -19.45
N PHE A 234 -0.31 -6.63 -20.45
CA PHE A 234 -0.03 -6.34 -21.86
C PHE A 234 -1.04 -5.36 -22.49
N ARG A 235 -2.30 -5.42 -22.06
CA ARG A 235 -3.38 -4.53 -22.52
C ARG A 235 -3.33 -3.14 -21.87
N GLY A 236 -2.38 -2.91 -20.96
CA GLY A 236 -2.23 -1.65 -20.23
C GLY A 236 -3.05 -1.58 -18.94
N ILE A 237 -3.14 -0.37 -18.40
CA ILE A 237 -3.86 -0.06 -17.16
C ILE A 237 -5.36 0.05 -17.49
N PRO A 238 -6.24 -0.65 -16.75
CA PRO A 238 -7.68 -0.47 -16.93
C PRO A 238 -8.10 0.99 -16.63
N PRO A 239 -9.27 1.45 -17.12
CA PRO A 239 -9.84 2.73 -16.70
C PRO A 239 -9.82 2.88 -15.17
N LEU A 240 -9.43 4.06 -14.70
CA LEU A 240 -9.30 4.32 -13.26
C LEU A 240 -10.66 4.53 -12.59
N SER A 241 -11.65 5.00 -13.34
CA SER A 241 -13.03 5.11 -12.88
C SER A 241 -13.57 3.70 -12.56
N PRO A 242 -14.16 3.49 -11.37
CA PRO A 242 -14.78 2.23 -11.03
C PRO A 242 -16.15 2.12 -11.71
N ASP A 243 -16.14 2.09 -13.04
CA ASP A 243 -17.33 2.05 -13.89
C ASP A 243 -17.45 0.71 -14.66
N GLU A 244 -18.54 0.57 -15.40
CA GLU A 244 -18.83 -0.61 -16.21
C GLU A 244 -17.73 -0.87 -17.25
N THR A 245 -17.03 0.16 -17.73
CA THR A 245 -15.94 0.02 -18.70
C THR A 245 -14.75 -0.70 -18.07
N ARG A 246 -14.39 -0.31 -16.85
CA ARG A 246 -13.33 -0.99 -16.08
C ARG A 246 -13.69 -2.44 -15.81
N GLU A 247 -14.93 -2.69 -15.38
CA GLU A 247 -15.37 -4.05 -15.08
C GLU A 247 -15.42 -4.92 -16.34
N ALA A 248 -15.91 -4.40 -17.47
CA ALA A 248 -15.90 -5.10 -18.74
C ALA A 248 -14.47 -5.42 -19.20
N TYR A 249 -13.54 -4.47 -19.04
CA TYR A 249 -12.12 -4.69 -19.32
C TYR A 249 -11.56 -5.85 -18.49
N LEU A 250 -11.74 -5.81 -17.17
CA LEU A 250 -11.18 -6.82 -16.25
C LEU A 250 -11.83 -8.19 -16.42
N ARG A 251 -13.14 -8.23 -16.68
CA ARG A 251 -13.87 -9.47 -16.95
C ARG A 251 -13.39 -10.15 -18.23
N SER A 252 -13.10 -9.38 -19.27
CA SER A 252 -12.58 -9.89 -20.54
C SER A 252 -11.11 -10.32 -20.49
N ALA A 253 -10.36 -9.88 -19.48
CA ALA A 253 -8.95 -10.22 -19.34
C ALA A 253 -8.77 -11.69 -18.91
N THR A 254 -7.60 -12.24 -19.20
CA THR A 254 -7.18 -13.54 -18.68
C THR A 254 -6.84 -13.44 -17.18
N LYS A 255 -6.77 -14.60 -16.51
CA LYS A 255 -6.35 -14.66 -15.09
C LYS A 255 -4.92 -14.11 -14.90
N ALA A 256 -4.03 -14.37 -15.86
CA ALA A 256 -2.65 -13.88 -15.84
C ALA A 256 -2.57 -12.35 -16.03
N GLU A 257 -3.37 -11.79 -16.94
CA GLU A 257 -3.43 -10.34 -17.15
C GLU A 257 -3.96 -9.61 -15.92
N ARG A 258 -5.08 -10.06 -15.32
CA ARG A 258 -5.62 -9.44 -14.09
C ARG A 258 -4.60 -9.46 -12.95
N TYR A 259 -3.95 -10.60 -12.74
CA TYR A 259 -2.88 -10.72 -11.75
C TYR A 259 -1.73 -9.76 -12.08
N GLY A 260 -1.28 -9.70 -13.34
CA GLY A 260 -0.23 -8.79 -13.78
C GLY A 260 -0.57 -7.32 -13.57
N ILE A 261 -1.80 -6.91 -13.87
CA ILE A 261 -2.32 -5.57 -13.59
C ILE A 261 -2.24 -5.26 -12.10
N SER A 262 -2.63 -6.19 -11.22
CA SER A 262 -2.51 -5.98 -9.77
C SER A 262 -1.06 -5.81 -9.30
N LYS A 263 -0.12 -6.54 -9.90
CA LYS A 263 1.31 -6.44 -9.58
C LYS A 263 1.95 -5.16 -10.11
N LEU A 264 1.51 -4.68 -11.28
CA LEU A 264 1.88 -3.37 -11.79
C LEU A 264 1.32 -2.24 -10.89
N ALA A 265 0.07 -2.37 -10.43
CA ALA A 265 -0.55 -1.40 -9.53
C ALA A 265 0.20 -1.29 -8.19
N ILE A 266 0.73 -2.39 -7.65
CA ILE A 266 1.62 -2.37 -6.47
C ILE A 266 2.87 -1.52 -6.70
N ILE A 267 3.51 -1.61 -7.87
CA ILE A 267 4.72 -0.83 -8.19
C ILE A 267 4.40 0.67 -8.19
N PHE A 268 3.35 1.07 -8.91
CA PHE A 268 2.91 2.47 -8.92
C PHE A 268 2.48 2.94 -7.54
N HIS A 269 1.82 2.07 -6.76
CA HIS A 269 1.41 2.40 -5.41
C HIS A 269 2.62 2.72 -4.51
N ALA A 270 3.67 1.89 -4.52
CA ALA A 270 4.86 2.13 -3.70
C ALA A 270 5.60 3.42 -4.07
N GLN A 271 5.72 3.71 -5.37
CA GLN A 271 6.30 4.97 -5.85
C GLN A 271 5.50 6.17 -5.35
N GLU A 272 4.18 6.12 -5.51
CA GLU A 272 3.30 7.23 -5.16
C GLU A 272 3.17 7.43 -3.65
N LEU A 273 3.21 6.33 -2.89
CA LEU A 273 3.21 6.37 -1.43
C LEU A 273 4.45 7.09 -0.90
N SER A 274 5.63 6.78 -1.44
CA SER A 274 6.87 7.49 -1.09
C SER A 274 6.78 8.98 -1.46
N ARG A 275 6.26 9.28 -2.65
CA ARG A 275 6.15 10.66 -3.16
C ARG A 275 5.18 11.52 -2.35
N ARG A 276 4.04 10.96 -1.93
CA ARG A 276 2.95 11.72 -1.26
C ARG A 276 3.13 11.79 0.25
N GLU A 277 3.57 10.71 0.87
CA GLU A 277 3.58 10.60 2.35
C GLU A 277 4.97 10.78 2.95
N GLY A 278 6.02 10.93 2.12
CA GLY A 278 7.39 11.11 2.60
C GLY A 278 7.98 9.89 3.32
N VAL A 279 7.37 8.71 3.15
CA VAL A 279 7.84 7.44 3.72
C VAL A 279 8.80 6.73 2.75
N THR A 280 9.58 5.77 3.26
CA THR A 280 10.36 4.87 2.40
C THR A 280 9.52 3.66 2.01
N ALA A 281 8.94 3.67 0.81
CA ALA A 281 8.19 2.53 0.27
C ALA A 281 8.84 1.96 -1.00
N VAL A 282 8.95 0.63 -1.07
CA VAL A 282 9.55 -0.11 -2.19
C VAL A 282 8.62 -1.22 -2.68
N ALA A 283 8.80 -1.66 -3.93
CA ALA A 283 8.04 -2.74 -4.58
C ALA A 283 8.91 -3.66 -5.42
#